data_AF-A0A359HHI7-F1
#
_entry.id   AF-A0A359HHI7-F1
#
_cell.length_a   1.000
_cell.length_b   1.000
_cell.length_c   1.000
_cell.angle_alpha   90.00
_cell.angle_beta   90.00
_cell.angle_gamma   90.00
#
_symmetry.space_group_name_H-M   'P 1'
#
loop_
_entity.id
_entity.type
_entity.pdbx_description
1 polymer ?
#
loop_
_entity_poly.entity_id
_entity_poly.type
_entity_poly.pdbx_seq_one_letter_code
_entity_poly.pdbx_strand_id
1 'polypeptide(L)'
;MRSGAGAYICGEETALFESIEGKRGYPRLKPPYPTTHGLFRKPTVINNVETFANVALMLRIGVEKYCEYGTPQSRGPWLFSVSGEVEKPGLYEVTSPITLRELLESAGGVKGGAALQAVLLGGAAGKFVSPA
;
A
#
# COMPACT_ATOMS: atom_id res chain seq x y z
N MET A 1 -6.30 -0.07 -20.79
CA MET A 1 -5.74 0.63 -19.60
C MET A 1 -6.49 1.96 -19.44
N ARG A 2 -6.85 2.36 -18.21
CA ARG A 2 -7.48 3.67 -17.92
C ARG A 2 -6.50 4.48 -17.09
N SER A 3 -6.34 5.77 -17.39
CA SER A 3 -5.49 6.68 -16.64
C SER A 3 -6.35 7.70 -15.90
N GLY A 4 -6.03 7.96 -14.63
CA GLY A 4 -6.68 9.03 -13.86
C GLY A 4 -6.16 10.42 -14.25
N ALA A 5 -6.77 11.46 -13.68
CA ALA A 5 -6.45 12.87 -13.94
C ALA A 5 -5.74 13.57 -12.77
N GLY A 6 -4.99 12.83 -11.95
CA GLY A 6 -4.16 13.39 -10.86
C GLY A 6 -4.90 13.72 -9.55
N ALA A 7 -6.07 13.12 -9.29
CA ALA A 7 -6.83 13.34 -8.06
C ALA A 7 -6.62 12.20 -7.05
N TYR A 8 -6.06 12.51 -5.87
CA TYR A 8 -5.82 11.54 -4.79
C TYR A 8 -7.10 10.81 -4.35
N ILE A 9 -8.22 11.54 -4.26
CA ILE A 9 -9.52 10.97 -3.86
C ILE A 9 -10.00 9.88 -4.82
N CYS A 10 -9.63 9.93 -6.11
CA CYS A 10 -9.98 8.88 -7.06
C CYS A 10 -9.24 7.56 -6.82
N GLY A 11 -8.30 7.50 -5.87
CA GLY A 11 -7.74 6.25 -5.37
C GLY A 11 -8.65 5.52 -4.37
N GLU A 12 -9.69 6.19 -3.84
CA GLU A 12 -10.71 5.56 -3.01
C GLU A 12 -11.58 4.62 -3.86
N GLU A 13 -12.00 3.50 -3.29
CA GLU A 13 -12.67 2.40 -3.98
C GLU A 13 -13.84 2.83 -4.85
N THR A 14 -14.78 3.60 -4.30
CA THR A 14 -16.01 3.99 -4.98
C THR A 14 -15.84 5.24 -5.83
N ALA A 15 -14.96 6.16 -5.41
CA ALA A 15 -14.58 7.31 -6.22
C ALA A 15 -13.88 6.88 -7.52
N LEU A 16 -13.10 5.79 -7.49
CA LEU A 16 -12.49 5.23 -8.68
C LEU A 16 -13.55 4.78 -9.70
N PHE A 17 -14.65 4.16 -9.26
CA PHE A 17 -15.73 3.76 -10.16
C PHE A 17 -16.36 4.97 -10.86
N GLU A 18 -16.67 6.03 -10.11
CA GLU A 18 -17.21 7.27 -10.67
C GLU A 18 -16.23 7.87 -11.70
N SER A 19 -14.93 7.89 -11.39
CA SER A 19 -13.91 8.36 -12.31
C SER A 19 -13.83 7.51 -13.59
N ILE A 20 -13.93 6.18 -13.50
CA ILE A 20 -13.93 5.28 -14.67
C ILE A 20 -15.22 5.46 -15.49
N GLU A 21 -16.34 5.73 -14.83
CA GLU A 21 -17.64 6.01 -15.45
C GLU A 21 -17.72 7.41 -16.09
N GLY A 22 -16.65 8.21 -16.03
CA GLY A 22 -16.58 9.54 -16.64
C GLY A 22 -17.24 10.63 -15.80
N LYS A 23 -17.50 10.37 -14.52
CA LYS A 23 -18.09 11.32 -13.57
C LYS A 23 -17.02 11.93 -12.69
N ARG A 24 -17.41 12.91 -11.87
CA ARG A 24 -16.53 13.43 -10.81
C ARG A 24 -16.27 12.32 -9.79
N GLY A 25 -15.03 12.16 -9.36
CA GLY A 25 -14.60 11.13 -8.40
C GLY A 25 -15.06 11.40 -6.97
N TYR A 26 -16.38 11.57 -6.78
CA TYR A 26 -16.99 11.65 -5.45
C TYR A 26 -17.30 10.23 -4.96
N PRO A 27 -16.85 9.85 -3.75
CA PRO A 27 -17.18 8.55 -3.19
C PRO A 27 -18.70 8.32 -3.13
N ARG A 28 -19.11 7.08 -3.34
CA ARG A 28 -20.51 6.66 -3.17
C ARG A 28 -20.77 6.34 -1.71
N LEU A 29 -21.95 6.71 -1.22
CA LEU A 29 -22.43 6.25 0.09
C LEU A 29 -22.67 4.74 0.05
N LYS A 30 -22.20 4.05 1.08
CA LYS A 30 -22.51 2.63 1.35
C LYS A 30 -23.70 2.60 2.33
N PRO A 31 -24.74 1.77 2.13
CA PRO A 31 -25.02 0.90 0.98
C PRO A 31 -25.55 1.64 -0.28
N PRO A 32 -25.47 1.02 -1.48
CA PRO A 32 -25.08 -0.37 -1.76
C PRO A 32 -23.56 -0.58 -1.81
N TYR A 33 -23.11 -1.79 -1.46
CA TYR A 33 -21.69 -2.15 -1.45
C TYR A 33 -21.16 -2.49 -2.86
N PRO A 34 -19.88 -2.16 -3.16
CA PRO A 34 -19.22 -2.46 -4.44
C PRO A 34 -19.32 -3.90 -4.93
N THR A 35 -19.25 -4.86 -3.99
CA THR A 35 -19.36 -6.30 -4.29
C THR A 35 -20.71 -6.70 -4.86
N THR A 36 -21.74 -5.84 -4.75
CA THR A 36 -23.06 -6.04 -5.35
C THR A 36 -23.35 -5.02 -6.45
N HIS A 37 -22.93 -3.76 -6.27
CA HIS A 37 -23.24 -2.63 -7.15
C HIS A 37 -22.04 -1.66 -7.25
N GLY A 38 -20.94 -2.14 -7.81
CA GLY A 38 -19.72 -1.38 -8.06
C GLY A 38 -19.73 -0.70 -9.43
N LEU A 39 -18.69 -0.97 -10.22
CA LEU A 39 -18.47 -0.36 -11.53
C LEU A 39 -19.61 -0.69 -12.50
N PHE A 40 -20.15 0.32 -13.17
CA PHE A 40 -21.31 0.20 -14.07
C PHE A 40 -22.52 -0.49 -13.43
N ARG A 41 -22.69 -0.32 -12.11
CA ARG A 41 -23.71 -0.99 -11.29
C ARG A 41 -23.63 -2.53 -11.32
N LYS A 42 -22.46 -3.10 -11.62
CA LYS A 42 -22.21 -4.54 -11.58
C LYS A 42 -21.41 -4.92 -10.33
N PRO A 43 -21.57 -6.15 -9.80
CA PRO A 43 -20.68 -6.70 -8.78
C PRO A 43 -19.22 -6.49 -9.14
N THR A 44 -18.46 -5.81 -8.28
CA THR A 44 -17.06 -5.47 -8.54
C THR A 44 -16.24 -5.68 -7.27
N VAL A 45 -15.09 -6.35 -7.42
CA VAL A 45 -14.08 -6.45 -6.37
C VAL A 45 -12.88 -5.63 -6.80
N ILE A 46 -12.56 -4.59 -6.02
CA ILE A 46 -11.36 -3.79 -6.23
C ILE A 46 -10.22 -4.36 -5.37
N ASN A 47 -9.00 -4.31 -5.89
CA ASN A 47 -7.80 -4.67 -5.15
C ASN A 47 -6.68 -3.69 -5.47
N ASN A 48 -5.77 -3.49 -4.53
CA ASN A 48 -4.49 -2.85 -4.81
C ASN A 48 -3.68 -3.75 -5.76
N VAL A 49 -2.85 -3.13 -6.60
CA VAL A 49 -1.89 -3.81 -7.48
C VAL A 49 -1.00 -4.77 -6.69
N GLU A 50 -0.50 -4.37 -5.51
CA GLU A 50 0.35 -5.23 -4.67
C GLU A 50 -0.38 -6.50 -4.21
N THR A 51 -1.66 -6.38 -3.83
CA THR A 51 -2.50 -7.53 -3.46
C THR A 51 -2.63 -8.50 -4.64
N PHE A 52 -2.92 -7.99 -5.84
CA PHE A 52 -3.10 -8.83 -7.01
C PHE A 52 -1.78 -9.45 -7.50
N ALA A 53 -0.66 -8.73 -7.39
CA ALA A 53 0.68 -9.24 -7.67
C ALA A 53 1.06 -10.37 -6.71
N ASN A 54 0.71 -10.24 -5.42
CA ASN A 54 0.93 -11.29 -4.42
C ASN A 54 0.12 -12.56 -4.71
N VAL A 55 -1.10 -12.45 -5.25
CA VAL A 55 -1.85 -13.63 -5.73
C VAL A 55 -1.08 -14.37 -6.81
N ALA A 56 -0.55 -13.66 -7.80
CA ALA A 56 0.25 -14.27 -8.86
C ALA A 56 1.54 -14.92 -8.31
N LEU A 57 2.21 -14.26 -7.36
CA LEU A 57 3.39 -14.82 -6.69
C LEU A 57 3.04 -16.11 -5.94
N MET A 58 1.97 -16.10 -5.15
CA MET A 58 1.49 -17.25 -4.37
C MET A 58 1.17 -18.44 -5.27
N LEU A 59 0.48 -18.22 -6.40
CA LEU A 59 0.19 -19.26 -7.38
C LEU A 59 1.46 -19.84 -8.00
N ARG A 60 2.48 -19.00 -8.21
CA ARG A 60 3.75 -19.42 -8.82
C ARG A 60 4.62 -20.26 -7.88
N ILE A 61 4.69 -19.89 -6.59
CA ILE A 61 5.63 -20.50 -5.64
C ILE A 61 4.98 -21.51 -4.69
N GLY A 62 3.66 -21.60 -4.68
CA GLY A 62 2.90 -22.41 -3.72
C GLY A 62 2.54 -21.63 -2.45
N VAL A 63 1.38 -21.94 -1.87
CA VAL A 63 0.87 -21.24 -0.68
C VAL A 63 1.74 -21.51 0.55
N GLU A 64 2.29 -22.72 0.66
CA GLU A 64 3.16 -23.14 1.75
C GLU A 64 4.41 -22.26 1.80
N LYS A 65 5.09 -22.12 0.65
CA LYS A 65 6.29 -21.28 0.52
C LYS A 65 5.97 -19.80 0.66
N TYR A 66 4.85 -19.33 0.13
CA TYR A 66 4.41 -17.94 0.34
C TYR A 66 4.20 -17.65 1.83
N CYS A 67 3.65 -18.62 2.58
CA CYS A 67 3.43 -18.49 4.01
C CYS A 67 4.74 -18.50 4.84
N GLU A 68 5.88 -18.92 4.29
CA GLU A 68 7.18 -18.80 4.97
C GLU A 68 7.62 -17.33 5.11
N TYR A 69 7.10 -16.43 4.27
CA TYR A 69 7.37 -15.01 4.35
C TYR A 69 6.46 -14.29 5.37
N GLY A 70 7.02 -13.27 6.01
CA GLY A 70 6.32 -12.38 6.92
C GLY A 70 6.07 -12.96 8.31
N THR A 71 4.94 -12.64 8.92
CA THR A 71 4.51 -13.14 10.25
C THR A 71 3.30 -14.05 10.13
N PRO A 72 2.96 -14.85 11.16
CA PRO A 72 1.73 -15.64 11.17
C PRO A 72 0.45 -14.85 10.90
N GLN A 73 0.40 -13.58 11.32
CA GLN A 73 -0.74 -12.68 11.18
C GLN A 73 -0.73 -11.88 9.87
N SER A 74 0.42 -11.77 9.21
CA SER A 74 0.59 -11.02 7.97
C SER A 74 1.60 -11.77 7.09
N ARG A 75 1.08 -12.59 6.17
CA ARG A 75 1.88 -13.49 5.34
C ARG A 75 2.25 -12.84 4.01
N GLY A 76 3.43 -13.22 3.51
CA GLY A 76 3.95 -12.76 2.23
C GLY A 76 5.00 -11.66 2.35
N PRO A 77 5.66 -11.33 1.23
CA PRO A 77 6.56 -10.19 1.17
C PRO A 77 5.78 -8.87 1.26
N TRP A 78 6.40 -7.86 1.83
CA TRP A 78 5.86 -6.50 1.91
C TRP A 78 6.76 -5.53 1.15
N LEU A 79 6.12 -4.57 0.49
CA LEU A 79 6.82 -3.44 -0.12
C LEU A 79 6.71 -2.20 0.78
N PHE A 80 7.84 -1.70 1.23
CA PHE A 80 7.93 -0.44 1.97
C PHE A 80 8.52 0.66 1.09
N SER A 81 7.76 1.74 0.91
CA SER A 81 8.28 2.96 0.27
C SER A 81 8.92 3.85 1.34
N VAL A 82 10.26 3.91 1.35
CA VAL A 82 11.02 4.75 2.27
C VAL A 82 11.40 6.04 1.54
N SER A 83 10.99 7.18 2.09
CA SER A 83 11.19 8.51 1.50
C SER A 83 11.39 9.58 2.57
N GLY A 84 11.76 10.79 2.17
CA GLY A 84 12.06 11.90 3.08
C GLY A 84 13.57 12.04 3.35
N GLU A 85 13.93 12.40 4.58
CA GLU A 85 15.32 12.67 4.99
C GLU A 85 16.10 11.40 5.31
N VAL A 86 16.25 10.53 4.31
CA VAL A 86 17.04 9.28 4.37
C VAL A 86 18.16 9.30 3.33
N GLU A 87 19.24 8.56 3.58
CA GLU A 87 20.38 8.47 2.66
C GLU A 87 20.02 7.79 1.33
N LYS A 88 19.22 6.73 1.39
CA LYS A 88 18.82 5.92 0.23
C LYS A 88 17.29 5.83 0.18
N PRO A 89 16.59 6.83 -0.36
CA PRO A 89 15.15 6.71 -0.58
C PRO A 89 14.86 5.67 -1.66
N GLY A 90 13.79 4.90 -1.51
CA GLY A 90 13.47 3.84 -2.44
C GLY A 90 12.35 2.90 -2.00
N LEU A 91 12.14 1.87 -2.82
CA LEU A 91 11.24 0.76 -2.54
C LEU A 91 12.04 -0.41 -1.97
N TYR A 92 11.64 -0.89 -0.80
CA TYR A 92 12.29 -1.96 -0.07
C TYR A 92 11.35 -3.14 0.04
N GLU A 93 11.73 -4.27 -0.55
CA GLU A 93 11.02 -5.54 -0.38
C GLU A 93 11.52 -6.24 0.88
N VAL A 94 10.59 -6.61 1.75
CA VAL A 94 10.87 -7.23 3.05
C VAL A 94 10.12 -8.56 3.12
N THR A 95 10.86 -9.64 3.30
CA THR A 95 10.32 -11.01 3.32
C THR A 95 10.21 -11.62 4.72
N SER A 96 10.77 -10.97 5.73
CA SER A 96 10.79 -11.42 7.12
C SER A 96 10.43 -10.26 8.06
N PRO A 97 9.99 -10.53 9.31
CA PRO A 97 9.69 -9.47 10.25
C PRO A 97 10.88 -8.51 10.40
N ILE A 98 10.60 -7.21 10.33
CA ILE A 98 11.60 -6.14 10.43
C ILE A 98 11.07 -5.05 11.36
N THR A 99 11.95 -4.46 12.15
CA THR A 99 11.65 -3.27 12.92
C THR A 99 11.77 -2.02 12.06
N LEU A 100 11.11 -0.93 12.46
CA LEU A 100 11.27 0.36 11.78
C LEU A 100 12.73 0.85 11.79
N ARG A 101 13.49 0.54 12.85
CA ARG A 101 14.90 0.88 12.95
C ARG A 101 15.73 0.16 11.88
N GLU A 102 15.58 -1.16 11.75
CA GLU A 102 16.29 -1.96 10.75
C GLU A 102 15.92 -1.55 9.33
N LEU A 103 14.66 -1.20 9.08
CA LEU A 103 14.23 -0.67 7.78
C LEU A 103 14.91 0.67 7.46
N LEU A 104 15.00 1.58 8.45
CA LEU A 104 15.69 2.85 8.29
C LEU A 104 17.20 2.67 8.08
N GLU A 105 17.82 1.75 8.80
CA GLU A 105 19.24 1.37 8.62
C GLU A 105 19.49 0.80 7.22
N SER A 106 18.56 -0.01 6.69
CA SER A 106 18.60 -0.51 5.31
C SER A 106 18.53 0.63 4.28
N ALA A 107 17.87 1.73 4.63
CA ALA A 107 17.85 2.98 3.86
C ALA A 107 19.08 3.87 4.12
N GLY A 108 20.09 3.40 4.84
CA GLY A 108 21.32 4.13 5.15
C GLY A 108 21.19 5.12 6.31
N GLY A 109 20.07 5.11 7.04
CA GLY A 109 19.83 6.03 8.14
C GLY A 109 19.30 7.40 7.71
N VAL A 110 19.23 8.31 8.68
CA VAL A 110 18.83 9.70 8.47
C VAL A 110 19.94 10.43 7.73
N LYS A 111 19.55 11.24 6.74
CA LYS A 111 20.47 11.99 5.89
C LYS A 111 21.46 12.83 6.72
N GLY A 112 22.74 12.76 6.38
CA GLY A 112 23.83 13.46 7.06
C GLY A 112 24.09 12.98 8.49
N GLY A 113 23.55 11.84 8.90
CA GLY A 113 23.68 11.32 10.27
C GLY A 113 22.94 12.15 11.32
N ALA A 114 21.94 12.94 10.91
CA ALA A 114 21.15 13.74 11.85
C ALA A 114 20.31 12.87 12.80
N ALA A 115 19.91 13.45 13.94
CA ALA A 115 19.02 12.78 14.86
C ALA A 115 17.62 12.62 14.26
N LEU A 116 17.05 11.42 14.34
CA LEU A 116 15.68 11.15 13.92
C LEU A 116 14.69 11.90 14.82
N GLN A 117 13.79 12.71 14.24
CA GLN A 117 12.73 13.39 15.00
C GLN A 117 11.44 12.59 15.02
N ALA A 118 10.96 12.19 13.84
CA ALA A 118 9.74 11.42 13.69
C ALA A 118 9.72 10.66 12.35
N VAL A 119 8.89 9.63 12.28
CA VAL A 119 8.57 8.89 11.06
C VAL A 119 7.06 8.92 10.85
N LEU A 120 6.61 9.26 9.64
CA LEU A 120 5.21 9.13 9.24
C LEU A 120 4.94 7.71 8.72
N LEU A 121 4.23 6.90 9.50
CA LEU A 121 3.84 5.54 9.12
C LEU A 121 2.44 5.54 8.50
N GLY A 122 2.29 4.91 7.32
CA GLY A 122 1.00 4.74 6.64
C GLY A 122 0.67 5.80 5.59
N GLY A 123 1.66 6.56 5.12
CA GLY A 123 1.47 7.62 4.13
C GLY A 123 0.74 8.84 4.69
N ALA A 124 0.12 9.65 3.83
CA ALA A 124 -0.49 10.94 4.20
C ALA A 124 -1.61 10.84 5.24
N ALA A 125 -2.34 9.72 5.30
CA ALA A 125 -3.38 9.45 6.29
C ALA A 125 -2.84 8.73 7.55
N GLY A 126 -1.51 8.61 7.64
CA GLY A 126 -0.78 7.88 8.65
C GLY A 126 -0.66 8.58 9.99
N LYS A 127 0.22 8.06 10.84
CA LYS A 127 0.56 8.63 12.15
C LYS A 127 2.05 8.86 12.27
N PHE A 128 2.43 9.92 12.96
CA PHE A 128 3.81 10.14 13.35
C PHE A 128 4.16 9.26 14.55
N VAL A 129 5.32 8.61 14.48
CA VAL A 129 5.97 7.92 15.59
C VAL A 129 7.33 8.57 15.83
N SER A 130 7.71 8.76 17.08
CA SER A 130 9.02 9.28 17.47
C SER A 130 9.96 8.13 17.81
N PRO A 131 11.29 8.36 17.80
CA PRO A 131 12.21 7.46 18.48
C PRO A 131 11.78 7.30 19.95
N ALA A 132 11.88 6.08 20.47
CA ALA A 132 11.83 5.80 21.90
C ALA A 132 13.25 5.88 22.48
#